data_AF-A0A0K1PR72-F1
#
_entry.id   AF-A0A0K1PR72-F1
#
_cell.length_a   1.000
_cell.length_b   1.000
_cell.length_c   1.000
_cell.angle_alpha   90.00
_cell.angle_beta   90.00
_cell.angle_gamma   90.00
#
_symmetry.space_group_name_H-M   'P 1'
#
loop_
_entity.id
_entity.type
_entity.pdbx_description
1 polymer ?
#
loop_
_entity_poly.entity_id
_entity_poly.type
_entity_poly.pdbx_seq_one_letter_code
_entity_poly.pdbx_strand_id
1 'polypeptide(L)'
;MKARLSPASLVFVALLSCTALPACEGFFGSSKVSHGQHYASGDSRYDSYFDSVHQQQVAASKRGDEKKDTRRPLINSLAMTPTTSDSSLLDATRDRIKKLGGGGAKLDLSGPRLTKVSTSNDGGLFGAALETARQETDRARRLRSLRDRLEEMAKQGEGLKKEADREFENRGADKADEKKTEKHREIRRELSASISELRSMASKARGDADDAEEFLDDLSNALEGNQTPRDKSGKKQTRPLPSPAPPASEAKEEAKKEEPKSSKSSGKKPSKPSSEKADKPEKSEKPEKPASPPPKPADEVFNP
;
A
#
# COMPACT_ATOMS: atom_id res chain seq x y z
N MET A 1 -12.94 -5.83 59.12
CA MET A 1 -13.29 -7.18 58.61
C MET A 1 -14.69 -7.16 58.02
N LYS A 2 -14.81 -7.34 56.69
CA LYS A 2 -15.95 -7.95 55.98
C LYS A 2 -15.66 -7.87 54.47
N ALA A 3 -14.97 -8.88 53.96
CA ALA A 3 -14.79 -9.09 52.54
C ALA A 3 -16.11 -9.55 51.93
N ARG A 4 -16.51 -8.94 50.80
CA ARG A 4 -17.59 -9.44 49.94
C ARG A 4 -16.94 -9.99 48.68
N LEU A 5 -16.79 -11.31 48.62
CA LEU A 5 -16.54 -12.03 47.38
C LEU A 5 -17.88 -12.16 46.63
N SER A 6 -17.90 -11.74 45.37
CA SER A 6 -18.98 -12.08 44.43
C SER A 6 -18.51 -13.23 43.54
N PRO A 7 -19.30 -14.31 43.40
CA PRO A 7 -19.01 -15.41 42.49
C PRO A 7 -19.63 -15.18 41.10
N ALA A 8 -19.10 -15.91 40.13
CA ALA A 8 -19.72 -16.26 38.84
C ALA A 8 -19.81 -15.18 37.75
N SER A 9 -18.67 -14.88 37.10
CA SER A 9 -18.70 -14.55 35.67
C SER A 9 -18.55 -15.84 34.87
N LEU A 10 -19.68 -16.19 34.26
CA LEU A 10 -19.95 -17.36 33.44
C LEU A 10 -19.09 -17.29 32.16
N VAL A 11 -18.05 -18.12 32.09
CA VAL A 11 -17.19 -18.26 30.91
C VAL A 11 -17.98 -19.03 29.84
N PHE A 12 -18.62 -18.28 28.93
CA PHE A 12 -19.15 -18.85 27.69
C PHE A 12 -17.96 -19.17 26.77
N VAL A 13 -17.45 -20.40 26.85
CA VAL A 13 -16.60 -20.98 25.81
C VAL A 13 -17.52 -21.28 24.61
N ALA A 14 -17.70 -20.30 23.74
CA ALA A 14 -18.28 -20.53 22.43
C ALA A 14 -17.25 -21.33 21.61
N LEU A 15 -17.37 -22.66 21.69
CA LEU A 15 -16.80 -23.62 20.75
C LEU A 15 -17.38 -23.30 19.37
N LEU A 16 -16.73 -22.37 18.67
CA LEU A 16 -16.96 -22.09 17.26
C LEU A 16 -16.40 -23.28 16.47
N SER A 17 -17.19 -24.35 16.41
CA SER A 17 -16.96 -25.49 15.52
C SER A 17 -17.02 -24.97 14.08
N CYS A 18 -15.84 -24.64 13.55
CA CYS A 18 -15.63 -24.30 12.16
C CYS A 18 -15.97 -25.54 11.34
N THR A 19 -17.20 -25.59 10.84
CA THR A 19 -17.67 -26.58 9.88
C THR A 19 -16.82 -26.43 8.62
N ALA A 20 -15.89 -27.37 8.45
CA ALA A 20 -15.12 -27.56 7.22
C ALA A 20 -16.09 -27.97 6.10
N LEU A 21 -16.73 -26.97 5.49
CA LEU A 21 -17.31 -27.14 4.17
C LEU A 21 -16.13 -27.33 3.21
N PRO A 22 -16.08 -28.43 2.43
CA PRO A 22 -15.18 -28.50 1.28
C PRO A 22 -15.66 -27.44 0.30
N ALA A 23 -15.09 -26.25 0.44
CA ALA A 23 -15.40 -25.13 -0.41
C ALA A 23 -15.14 -25.58 -1.86
N CYS A 24 -16.19 -25.50 -2.67
CA CYS A 24 -16.06 -25.31 -4.11
C CYS A 24 -15.40 -23.94 -4.39
N GLU A 25 -14.23 -23.66 -3.81
CA GLU A 25 -13.20 -22.72 -4.31
C GLU A 25 -12.47 -23.35 -5.52
N GLY A 26 -13.15 -24.28 -6.18
CA GLY A 26 -12.70 -25.01 -7.33
C GLY A 26 -12.60 -24.09 -8.53
N PHE A 27 -11.43 -24.14 -9.13
CA PHE A 27 -11.10 -23.82 -10.52
C PHE A 27 -10.54 -22.44 -10.85
N PHE A 28 -10.85 -21.39 -10.10
CA PHE A 28 -10.15 -20.10 -10.24
C PHE A 28 -9.17 -19.92 -9.09
N GLY A 29 -8.11 -20.73 -9.08
CA GLY A 29 -7.20 -20.85 -7.94
C GLY A 29 -6.78 -19.49 -7.40
N SER A 30 -7.14 -19.24 -6.16
CA SER A 30 -6.83 -18.02 -5.41
C SER A 30 -5.34 -17.73 -5.45
N SER A 31 -4.98 -16.46 -5.64
CA SER A 31 -3.58 -16.04 -5.58
C SER A 31 -3.11 -16.02 -4.14
N LYS A 32 -1.93 -16.56 -3.85
CA LYS A 32 -1.30 -16.46 -2.52
C LYS A 32 -0.99 -15.01 -2.17
N VAL A 33 -0.49 -14.25 -3.15
CA VAL A 33 -0.16 -12.83 -2.96
C VAL A 33 -1.41 -12.01 -2.60
N SER A 34 -2.57 -12.26 -3.20
CA SER A 34 -3.80 -11.53 -2.83
C SER A 34 -4.27 -11.80 -1.40
N HIS A 35 -3.84 -12.89 -0.78
CA HIS A 35 -4.12 -13.22 0.62
C HIS A 35 -3.05 -12.69 1.58
N GLY A 36 -2.10 -11.89 1.09
CA GLY A 36 -0.97 -11.42 1.88
C GLY A 36 0.06 -12.51 2.19
N GLN A 37 -0.05 -13.68 1.56
CA GLN A 37 0.91 -14.77 1.75
C GLN A 37 2.14 -14.56 0.86
N HIS A 38 3.29 -14.97 1.37
CA HIS A 38 4.52 -15.02 0.59
C HIS A 38 4.42 -16.06 -0.52
N TYR A 39 4.83 -15.69 -1.73
CA TYR A 39 4.89 -16.59 -2.87
C TYR A 39 6.34 -16.75 -3.35
N ALA A 40 6.78 -17.99 -3.48
CA ALA A 40 8.06 -18.36 -4.07
C ALA A 40 7.81 -19.17 -5.35
N SER A 41 8.21 -18.60 -6.48
CA SER A 41 8.19 -19.24 -7.79
C SER A 41 9.35 -20.22 -7.95
N GLY A 42 10.46 -20.03 -7.23
CA GLY A 42 11.71 -20.78 -7.40
C GLY A 42 12.57 -20.29 -8.57
N ASP A 43 12.22 -19.16 -9.19
CA ASP A 43 13.10 -18.37 -10.05
C ASP A 43 13.40 -17.06 -9.34
N SER A 44 14.70 -16.84 -9.06
CA SER A 44 15.21 -15.69 -8.31
C SER A 44 14.73 -14.32 -8.83
N ARG A 45 14.44 -14.21 -10.14
CA ARG A 45 13.96 -12.97 -10.75
C ARG A 45 12.59 -12.58 -10.22
N TYR A 46 11.66 -13.54 -10.13
CA TYR A 46 10.32 -13.28 -9.61
C TYR A 46 10.30 -13.31 -8.09
N ASP A 47 11.11 -14.15 -7.46
CA ASP A 47 11.13 -14.31 -5.99
C ASP A 47 11.55 -13.01 -5.28
N SER A 48 12.58 -12.32 -5.79
CA SER A 48 13.00 -11.01 -5.23
C SER A 48 11.91 -9.93 -5.31
N TYR A 49 11.10 -9.96 -6.38
CA TYR A 49 9.95 -9.09 -6.53
C TYR A 49 8.84 -9.46 -5.53
N PHE A 50 8.48 -10.75 -5.42
CA PHE A 50 7.44 -11.20 -4.48
C PHE A 50 7.84 -11.00 -3.01
N ASP A 51 9.12 -11.14 -2.66
CA ASP A 51 9.66 -10.76 -1.35
C ASP A 51 9.37 -9.30 -1.05
N SER A 52 9.66 -8.41 -2.01
CA SER A 52 9.42 -6.98 -1.87
C SER A 52 7.94 -6.68 -1.70
N VAL A 53 7.06 -7.33 -2.47
CA VAL A 53 5.60 -7.19 -2.34
C VAL A 53 5.14 -7.62 -0.94
N HIS A 54 5.60 -8.78 -0.46
CA HIS A 54 5.22 -9.29 0.85
C HIS A 54 5.68 -8.37 1.97
N GLN A 55 6.90 -7.82 1.90
CA GLN A 55 7.36 -6.82 2.87
C GLN A 55 6.45 -5.59 2.92
N GLN A 56 5.95 -5.11 1.78
CA GLN A 56 5.00 -4.00 1.74
C GLN A 56 3.63 -4.37 2.34
N GLN A 57 3.16 -5.60 2.13
CA GLN A 57 1.91 -6.09 2.73
C GLN A 57 2.01 -6.16 4.26
N VAL A 58 3.13 -6.70 4.77
CA VAL A 58 3.40 -6.74 6.22
C VAL A 58 3.51 -5.33 6.79
N ALA A 59 4.19 -4.40 6.12
CA ALA A 59 4.25 -3.01 6.54
C ALA A 59 2.86 -2.34 6.52
N ALA A 60 2.06 -2.59 5.49
CA ALA A 60 0.71 -2.06 5.37
C ALA A 60 -0.20 -2.49 6.53
N SER A 61 -0.03 -3.71 7.05
CA SER A 61 -0.79 -4.19 8.22
C SER A 61 -0.57 -3.36 9.49
N LYS A 62 0.58 -2.67 9.60
CA LYS A 62 0.96 -1.86 10.78
C LYS A 62 0.51 -0.39 10.70
N ARG A 63 -0.01 0.07 9.56
CA ARG A 63 -0.38 1.49 9.36
C ARG A 63 -1.42 1.99 10.36
N GLY A 64 -2.34 1.12 10.77
CA GLY A 64 -3.35 1.45 11.78
C GLY A 64 -2.74 1.75 13.15
N ASP A 65 -1.62 1.11 13.50
CA ASP A 65 -0.90 1.37 14.74
C ASP A 65 -0.03 2.62 14.63
N GLU A 66 0.62 2.84 13.48
CA GLU A 66 1.35 4.09 13.22
C GLU A 66 0.47 5.33 13.42
N LYS A 67 -0.80 5.28 12.98
CA LYS A 67 -1.79 6.36 13.21
C LYS A 67 -2.07 6.60 14.70
N LYS A 68 -2.14 5.55 15.52
CA LYS A 68 -2.35 5.70 16.97
C LYS A 68 -1.10 6.28 17.63
N ASP A 69 0.07 5.87 17.15
CA ASP A 69 1.36 6.26 17.68
C ASP A 69 1.63 7.75 17.47
N THR A 70 1.33 8.28 16.28
CA THR A 70 1.48 9.71 15.96
C THR A 70 0.57 10.62 16.81
N ARG A 71 -0.56 10.09 17.28
CA ARG A 71 -1.57 10.83 18.07
C ARG A 71 -1.43 10.65 19.57
N ARG A 72 -0.55 9.76 19.99
CA ARG A 72 -0.31 9.42 21.39
C ARG A 72 0.05 10.62 22.28
N PRO A 73 0.87 11.60 21.84
CA PRO A 73 1.16 12.77 22.66
C PRO A 73 -0.11 13.52 23.08
N LEU A 74 -1.01 13.77 22.13
CA LEU A 74 -2.27 14.47 22.39
C LEU A 74 -3.23 13.64 23.26
N ILE A 75 -3.34 12.33 22.99
CA ILE A 75 -4.15 11.40 23.80
C ILE A 75 -3.70 11.42 25.26
N ASN A 76 -2.39 11.33 25.50
CA ASN A 76 -1.81 11.35 26.84
C ASN A 76 -2.05 12.68 27.55
N SER A 77 -1.88 13.81 26.83
CA SER A 77 -2.10 15.14 27.39
C SER A 77 -3.56 15.39 27.79
N LEU A 78 -4.50 14.74 27.11
CA LEU A 78 -5.94 14.83 27.40
C LEU A 78 -6.42 13.73 28.35
N ALA A 79 -5.52 12.85 28.81
CA ALA A 79 -5.82 11.69 29.64
C ALA A 79 -6.94 10.80 29.05
N MET A 80 -6.94 10.62 27.72
CA MET A 80 -7.92 9.81 27.01
C MET A 80 -7.42 8.38 26.77
N THR A 81 -8.31 7.47 26.36
CA THR A 81 -7.92 6.10 26.02
C THR A 81 -7.28 6.05 24.62
N PRO A 82 -6.33 5.12 24.35
CA PRO A 82 -5.70 4.99 23.03
C PRO A 82 -6.67 4.63 21.89
N THR A 83 -7.87 4.15 22.21
CA THR A 83 -8.93 3.78 21.27
C THR A 83 -9.91 4.93 21.00
N THR A 84 -9.62 6.13 21.49
CA THR A 84 -10.44 7.33 21.28
C THR A 84 -10.52 7.67 19.80
N SER A 85 -11.72 7.97 19.30
CA SER A 85 -11.92 8.40 17.92
C SER A 85 -11.37 9.80 17.68
N ASP A 86 -10.96 10.06 16.44
CA ASP A 86 -10.39 11.35 16.02
C ASP A 86 -11.29 12.53 16.38
N SER A 87 -12.61 12.38 16.18
CA SER A 87 -13.59 13.42 16.53
C SER A 87 -13.61 13.70 18.03
N SER A 88 -13.58 12.67 18.87
CA SER A 88 -13.60 12.83 20.32
C SER A 88 -12.30 13.45 20.84
N LEU A 89 -11.17 13.14 20.20
CA LEU A 89 -9.87 13.75 20.51
C LEU A 89 -9.87 15.25 20.19
N LEU A 90 -10.43 15.64 19.05
CA LEU A 90 -10.54 17.03 18.61
C LEU A 90 -11.55 17.83 19.46
N ASP A 91 -12.69 17.22 19.83
CA ASP A 91 -13.68 17.85 20.70
C ASP A 91 -13.12 18.07 22.11
N ALA A 92 -12.42 17.08 22.68
CA ALA A 92 -11.73 17.23 23.97
C ALA A 92 -10.64 18.31 23.92
N THR A 93 -9.89 18.39 22.82
CA THR A 93 -8.91 19.48 22.57
C THR A 93 -9.61 20.83 22.60
N ARG A 94 -10.71 21.00 21.86
CA ARG A 94 -11.47 22.25 21.79
C ARG A 94 -12.05 22.64 23.15
N ASP A 95 -12.60 21.69 23.89
CA ASP A 95 -13.15 21.94 25.24
C ASP A 95 -12.07 22.35 26.23
N ARG A 96 -10.86 21.78 26.10
CA ARG A 96 -9.71 22.21 26.89
C ARG A 96 -9.30 23.65 26.56
N ILE A 97 -9.26 24.00 25.28
CA ILE A 97 -8.95 25.38 24.83
C ILE A 97 -10.01 26.39 25.32
N LYS A 98 -11.30 26.05 25.24
CA LYS A 98 -12.39 26.90 25.75
C LYS A 98 -12.23 27.18 27.25
N LYS A 99 -11.88 26.16 28.04
CA LYS A 99 -11.62 26.32 29.49
C LYS A 99 -10.44 27.24 29.80
N LEU A 100 -9.52 27.44 28.85
CA LEU A 100 -8.37 28.33 28.98
C LEU A 100 -8.68 29.79 28.59
N GLY A 101 -9.95 30.15 28.40
CA GLY A 101 -10.37 31.54 28.16
C GLY A 101 -10.53 31.93 26.69
N GLY A 102 -10.72 30.96 25.79
CA GLY A 102 -11.23 31.21 24.43
C GLY A 102 -10.27 31.88 23.43
N GLY A 103 -9.02 32.14 23.81
CA GLY A 103 -7.95 32.55 22.89
C GLY A 103 -7.05 31.36 22.57
N GLY A 104 -7.24 30.76 21.40
CA GLY A 104 -6.47 29.63 20.91
C GLY A 104 -5.03 29.95 20.51
N ALA A 105 -4.20 28.93 20.27
CA ALA A 105 -2.94 29.10 19.56
C ALA A 105 -3.15 28.79 18.06
N LYS A 106 -2.40 29.45 17.18
CA LYS A 106 -2.44 29.17 15.75
C LYS A 106 -1.33 28.17 15.41
N LEU A 107 -1.73 27.03 14.87
CA LEU A 107 -0.82 26.01 14.36
C LEU A 107 -0.43 26.38 12.93
N ASP A 108 0.82 26.77 12.73
CA ASP A 108 1.36 26.95 11.38
C ASP A 108 1.80 25.57 10.87
N LEU A 109 1.12 25.10 9.82
CA LEU A 109 1.42 23.82 9.17
C LEU A 109 2.52 23.96 8.10
N SER A 110 2.88 25.19 7.69
CA SER A 110 3.91 25.43 6.67
C SER A 110 5.33 25.12 7.18
N GLY A 111 5.52 25.20 8.49
CA GLY A 111 6.63 24.60 9.22
C GLY A 111 6.15 24.34 10.65
N PRO A 112 6.55 23.25 11.32
CA PRO A 112 5.94 22.81 12.58
C PRO A 112 6.32 23.74 13.73
N ARG A 113 5.68 24.91 13.72
CA ARG A 113 5.87 26.03 14.62
C ARG A 113 4.47 26.41 15.11
N LEU A 114 4.33 26.45 16.42
CA LEU A 114 3.16 27.05 17.04
C LEU A 114 3.42 28.54 17.19
N THR A 115 2.52 29.35 16.64
CA THR A 115 2.44 30.76 17.01
C THR A 115 1.40 30.88 18.11
N LYS A 116 1.89 31.11 19.33
CA LYS A 116 1.01 31.29 20.48
C LYS A 116 0.30 32.64 20.33
N VAL A 117 -1.01 32.62 20.07
CA VAL A 117 -1.82 33.85 19.93
C VAL A 117 -2.33 34.35 21.29
N SER A 118 -2.28 33.52 22.33
CA SER A 118 -2.84 33.80 23.65
C SER A 118 -1.83 33.63 24.79
N THR A 119 -2.04 34.32 25.91
CA THR A 119 -1.19 34.29 27.11
C THR A 119 -1.45 33.07 28.01
N SER A 120 -2.40 32.19 27.69
CA SER A 120 -2.78 31.03 28.50
C SER A 120 -1.65 29.99 28.66
N ASN A 121 -1.43 29.50 29.88
CA ASN A 121 -0.24 28.72 30.27
C ASN A 121 -0.39 27.19 30.21
N ASP A 122 -1.28 26.63 29.39
CA ASP A 122 -1.35 25.16 29.20
C ASP A 122 -0.26 24.66 28.24
N GLY A 123 1.00 24.83 28.65
CA GLY A 123 2.17 24.42 27.87
C GLY A 123 2.19 22.93 27.55
N GLY A 124 1.55 22.11 28.39
CA GLY A 124 1.40 20.67 28.17
C GLY A 124 0.56 20.35 26.93
N LEU A 125 -0.64 20.92 26.84
CA LEU A 125 -1.54 20.70 25.69
C LEU A 125 -0.90 21.19 24.38
N PHE A 126 -0.37 22.41 24.37
CA PHE A 126 0.22 22.98 23.15
C PHE A 126 1.49 22.22 22.72
N GLY A 127 2.33 21.80 23.68
CA GLY A 127 3.49 20.96 23.38
C GLY A 127 3.09 19.62 22.77
N ALA A 128 2.07 18.95 23.35
CA ALA A 128 1.55 17.70 22.83
C ALA A 128 0.92 17.85 21.44
N ALA A 129 0.15 18.91 21.21
CA ALA A 129 -0.47 19.19 19.92
C ALA A 129 0.59 19.47 18.83
N LEU A 130 1.66 20.21 19.16
CA LEU A 130 2.78 20.45 18.24
C LEU A 130 3.50 19.16 17.89
N GLU A 131 3.76 18.30 18.87
CA GLU A 131 4.44 17.03 18.65
C GLU A 131 3.58 16.10 17.80
N THR A 132 2.28 15.98 18.10
CA THR A 132 1.34 15.25 17.24
C THR A 132 1.29 15.84 15.82
N ALA A 133 1.31 17.16 15.67
CA ALA A 133 1.30 17.79 14.35
C ALA A 133 2.56 17.47 13.53
N ARG A 134 3.73 17.44 14.18
CA ARG A 134 5.00 17.01 13.55
C ARG A 134 4.91 15.56 13.08
N GLN A 135 4.49 14.68 13.98
CA GLN A 135 4.43 13.24 13.71
C GLN A 135 3.43 12.90 12.60
N GLU A 136 2.27 13.56 12.55
CA GLU A 136 1.30 13.40 11.47
C GLU A 136 1.79 14.00 10.13
N THR A 137 2.48 15.14 10.16
CA THR A 137 3.09 15.71 8.94
C THR A 137 4.13 14.75 8.35
N ASP A 138 4.98 14.17 9.19
CA ASP A 138 5.99 13.19 8.75
C ASP A 138 5.34 11.88 8.29
N ARG A 139 4.24 11.46 8.93
CA ARG A 139 3.43 10.32 8.49
C ARG A 139 2.82 10.57 7.11
N ALA A 140 2.19 11.72 6.89
CA ALA A 140 1.60 12.11 5.59
C ALA A 140 2.66 12.09 4.47
N ARG A 141 3.85 12.66 4.73
CA ARG A 141 4.99 12.64 3.78
C ARG A 141 5.44 11.21 3.46
N ARG A 142 5.64 10.37 4.48
CA ARG A 142 6.04 8.96 4.29
C ARG A 142 5.02 8.18 3.47
N LEU A 143 3.72 8.38 3.72
CA LEU A 143 2.65 7.71 2.99
C LEU A 143 2.58 8.13 1.51
N ARG A 144 2.88 9.40 1.19
CA ARG A 144 3.01 9.85 -0.21
C ARG A 144 4.18 9.21 -0.93
N SER A 145 5.36 9.21 -0.31
CA SER A 145 6.53 8.54 -0.88
C SER A 145 6.31 7.03 -1.02
N LEU A 146 5.56 6.42 -0.09
CA LEU A 146 5.17 5.02 -0.17
C LEU A 146 4.23 4.76 -1.35
N ARG A 147 3.24 5.63 -1.61
CA ARG A 147 2.37 5.53 -2.80
C ARG A 147 3.21 5.46 -4.07
N ASP A 148 4.12 6.41 -4.25
CA ASP A 148 4.95 6.48 -5.47
C ASP A 148 5.83 5.23 -5.62
N ARG A 149 6.39 4.73 -4.51
CA ARG A 149 7.15 3.47 -4.49
C ARG A 149 6.29 2.25 -4.86
N LEU A 150 5.06 2.17 -4.35
CA LEU A 150 4.13 1.06 -4.65
C LEU A 150 3.69 1.08 -6.12
N GLU A 151 3.47 2.27 -6.70
CA GLU A 151 3.18 2.42 -8.13
C GLU A 151 4.36 2.00 -9.00
N GLU A 152 5.58 2.34 -8.59
CA GLU A 152 6.78 1.92 -9.31
C GLU A 152 6.98 0.40 -9.25
N MET A 153 6.79 -0.21 -8.08
CA MET A 153 6.79 -1.68 -7.96
C MET A 153 5.70 -2.32 -8.83
N ALA A 154 4.51 -1.71 -8.92
CA ALA A 154 3.45 -2.24 -9.78
C ALA A 154 3.84 -2.22 -11.26
N LYS A 155 4.54 -1.17 -11.72
CA LYS A 155 5.11 -1.10 -13.08
C LYS A 155 6.19 -2.15 -13.31
N GLN A 156 7.07 -2.39 -12.32
CA GLN A 156 8.05 -3.48 -12.38
C GLN A 156 7.36 -4.84 -12.53
N GLY A 157 6.30 -5.08 -11.76
CA GLY A 157 5.46 -6.27 -11.88
C GLY A 157 4.83 -6.43 -13.27
N GLU A 158 4.39 -5.33 -13.90
CA GLU A 158 3.91 -5.36 -15.29
C GLU A 158 5.01 -5.71 -16.30
N GLY A 159 6.24 -5.24 -16.07
CA GLY A 159 7.42 -5.62 -16.84
C GLY A 159 7.69 -7.11 -16.76
N LEU A 160 7.78 -7.65 -15.54
CA LEU A 160 7.98 -9.08 -15.28
C LEU A 160 6.85 -9.93 -15.86
N LYS A 161 5.60 -9.46 -15.81
CA LYS A 161 4.46 -10.15 -16.42
C LYS A 161 4.60 -10.23 -17.93
N LYS A 162 5.01 -9.14 -18.60
CA LYS A 162 5.26 -9.14 -20.05
C LYS A 162 6.43 -10.06 -20.43
N GLU A 163 7.48 -10.11 -19.61
CA GLU A 163 8.61 -11.03 -19.80
C GLU A 163 8.15 -12.48 -19.68
N ALA A 164 7.41 -12.82 -18.63
CA ALA A 164 6.81 -14.14 -18.45
C ALA A 164 5.92 -14.50 -19.67
N ASP A 165 5.06 -13.59 -20.12
CA ASP A 165 4.20 -13.83 -21.29
C ASP A 165 5.02 -14.19 -22.55
N ARG A 166 6.13 -13.47 -22.79
CA ARG A 166 7.06 -13.76 -23.90
C ARG A 166 7.80 -15.09 -23.73
N GLU A 167 8.27 -15.40 -22.52
CA GLU A 167 8.92 -16.69 -22.22
C GLU A 167 7.98 -17.86 -22.49
N PHE A 168 6.70 -17.72 -22.11
CA PHE A 168 5.67 -18.71 -22.40
C PHE A 168 5.46 -18.89 -23.90
N GLU A 169 5.36 -17.80 -24.65
CA GLU A 169 5.18 -17.83 -26.10
C GLU A 169 6.37 -18.52 -26.80
N ASN A 170 7.59 -18.24 -26.34
CA ASN A 170 8.83 -18.72 -26.94
C ASN A 170 9.24 -20.15 -26.54
N ARG A 171 8.54 -20.81 -25.61
CA ARG A 171 8.92 -22.14 -25.08
C ARG A 171 8.93 -23.30 -26.09
N GLY A 172 8.36 -23.13 -27.29
CA GLY A 172 8.35 -24.19 -28.31
C GLY A 172 7.83 -25.54 -27.79
N ALA A 173 8.67 -26.57 -27.85
CA ALA A 173 8.35 -27.93 -27.41
C ALA A 173 8.12 -28.08 -25.90
N ASP A 174 8.66 -27.19 -25.07
CA ASP A 174 8.45 -27.21 -23.60
C ASP A 174 6.99 -26.95 -23.20
N LYS A 175 6.15 -26.46 -24.12
CA LYS A 175 4.70 -26.34 -23.92
C LYS A 175 4.01 -27.70 -23.74
N ALA A 176 4.64 -28.79 -24.18
CA ALA A 176 4.12 -30.15 -23.97
C ALA A 176 4.30 -30.62 -22.51
N ASP A 177 5.17 -30.00 -21.72
CA ASP A 177 5.31 -30.30 -20.30
C ASP A 177 4.22 -29.54 -19.52
N GLU A 178 3.18 -30.26 -19.10
CA GLU A 178 2.04 -29.73 -18.34
C GLU A 178 2.49 -29.08 -17.03
N LYS A 179 3.50 -29.64 -16.35
CA LYS A 179 3.97 -29.09 -15.06
C LYS A 179 4.66 -27.76 -15.25
N LYS A 180 5.52 -27.63 -16.27
CA LYS A 180 6.16 -26.35 -16.61
C LYS A 180 5.14 -25.30 -17.05
N THR A 181 4.11 -25.73 -17.79
CA THR A 181 3.03 -24.86 -18.24
C THR A 181 2.18 -24.37 -17.08
N GLU A 182 1.81 -25.23 -16.14
CA GLU A 182 1.00 -24.86 -14.98
C GLU A 182 1.77 -23.94 -14.04
N LYS A 183 3.04 -24.22 -13.77
CA LYS A 183 3.91 -23.31 -12.99
C LYS A 183 3.98 -21.92 -13.61
N HIS A 184 4.07 -21.84 -14.93
CA HIS A 184 4.09 -20.56 -15.63
C HIS A 184 2.74 -19.83 -15.52
N ARG A 185 1.61 -20.55 -15.58
CA ARG A 185 0.29 -19.96 -15.35
C ARG A 185 0.14 -19.44 -13.93
N GLU A 186 0.67 -20.17 -12.94
CA GLU A 186 0.71 -19.72 -11.54
C GLU A 186 1.49 -18.40 -11.42
N ILE A 187 2.71 -18.32 -11.96
CA ILE A 187 3.53 -17.09 -11.95
C ILE A 187 2.76 -15.90 -12.56
N ARG A 188 2.13 -16.07 -13.73
CA ARG A 188 1.34 -15.00 -14.37
C ARG A 188 0.15 -14.56 -13.52
N ARG A 189 -0.51 -15.50 -12.85
CA ARG A 189 -1.64 -15.24 -11.95
C ARG A 189 -1.19 -14.45 -10.73
N GLU A 190 -0.11 -14.89 -10.08
CA GLU A 190 0.46 -14.22 -8.90
C GLU A 190 1.00 -12.83 -9.24
N LEU A 191 1.67 -12.66 -10.39
CA LEU A 191 2.09 -11.33 -10.87
C LEU A 191 0.88 -10.41 -11.05
N SER A 192 -0.19 -10.88 -11.71
CA SER A 192 -1.40 -10.08 -11.92
C SER A 192 -2.06 -9.66 -10.59
N ALA A 193 -2.14 -10.59 -9.64
CA ALA A 193 -2.68 -10.32 -8.32
C ALA A 193 -1.82 -9.33 -7.53
N SER A 194 -0.49 -9.48 -7.58
CA SER A 194 0.45 -8.57 -6.92
C SER A 194 0.33 -7.13 -7.44
N ILE A 195 0.19 -6.93 -8.76
CA ILE A 195 0.02 -5.60 -9.37
C ILE A 195 -1.28 -4.95 -8.88
N SER A 196 -2.36 -5.73 -8.83
CA SER A 196 -3.65 -5.26 -8.31
C SER A 196 -3.56 -4.86 -6.84
N GLU A 197 -2.90 -5.69 -6.01
CA GLU A 197 -2.74 -5.41 -4.58
C GLU A 197 -1.82 -4.21 -4.31
N LEU A 198 -0.71 -4.06 -5.06
CA LEU A 198 0.16 -2.89 -4.97
C LEU A 198 -0.60 -1.59 -5.28
N ARG A 199 -1.44 -1.58 -6.33
CA ARG A 199 -2.29 -0.43 -6.68
C ARG A 199 -3.35 -0.14 -5.61
N SER A 200 -3.96 -1.19 -5.06
CA SER A 200 -4.88 -1.09 -3.92
C SER A 200 -4.19 -0.46 -2.71
N MET A 201 -2.99 -0.94 -2.35
CA MET A 201 -2.19 -0.39 -1.25
C MET A 201 -1.72 1.04 -1.50
N ALA A 202 -1.42 1.41 -2.74
CA ALA A 202 -1.07 2.78 -3.14
C ALA A 202 -2.27 3.73 -2.97
N SER A 203 -3.46 3.29 -3.41
CA SER A 203 -4.71 4.03 -3.20
C SER A 203 -5.02 4.21 -1.71
N LYS A 204 -4.88 3.15 -0.90
CA LYS A 204 -5.01 3.23 0.56
C LYS A 204 -3.98 4.17 1.18
N ALA A 205 -2.72 4.11 0.77
CA ALA A 205 -1.66 4.99 1.27
C ALA A 205 -1.97 6.48 0.98
N ARG A 206 -2.54 6.77 -0.19
CA ARG A 206 -3.03 8.11 -0.52
C ARG A 206 -4.16 8.53 0.42
N GLY A 207 -5.17 7.69 0.61
CA GLY A 207 -6.26 7.96 1.56
C GLY A 207 -5.75 8.20 2.98
N ASP A 208 -4.84 7.35 3.47
CA ASP A 208 -4.22 7.49 4.79
C ASP A 208 -3.42 8.79 4.94
N ALA A 209 -2.82 9.30 3.86
CA ALA A 209 -2.09 10.56 3.84
C ALA A 209 -3.04 11.76 3.85
N ASP A 210 -4.11 11.70 3.04
CA ASP A 210 -5.16 12.72 3.00
C ASP A 210 -5.86 12.81 4.38
N ASP A 211 -6.16 11.67 5.02
CA ASP A 211 -6.69 11.57 6.38
C ASP A 211 -5.76 12.20 7.45
N ALA A 212 -4.45 12.08 7.26
CA ALA A 212 -3.46 12.68 8.16
C ALA A 212 -3.49 14.21 8.08
N GLU A 213 -3.58 14.76 6.87
CA GLU A 213 -3.66 16.21 6.64
C GLU A 213 -5.00 16.78 7.09
N GLU A 214 -6.09 16.08 6.82
CA GLU A 214 -7.41 16.47 7.29
C GLU A 214 -7.45 16.54 8.83
N PHE A 215 -6.79 15.60 9.52
CA PHE A 215 -6.65 15.65 10.97
C PHE A 215 -5.83 16.86 11.45
N LEU A 216 -4.77 17.25 10.71
CA LEU A 216 -3.97 18.44 11.03
C LEU A 216 -4.77 19.74 10.89
N ASP A 217 -5.56 19.87 9.83
CA ASP A 217 -6.44 21.01 9.60
C ASP A 217 -7.49 21.13 10.72
N ASP A 218 -8.11 20.01 11.08
CA ASP A 218 -9.05 19.93 12.20
C ASP A 218 -8.40 20.29 13.54
N LEU A 219 -7.20 19.79 13.79
CA LEU A 219 -6.46 20.06 15.00
C LEU A 219 -6.14 21.56 15.10
N SER A 220 -5.73 22.19 14.00
CA SER A 220 -5.54 23.63 13.92
C SER A 220 -6.83 24.39 14.26
N ASN A 221 -7.96 24.01 13.67
CA ASN A 221 -9.26 24.63 13.96
C ASN A 221 -9.68 24.44 15.43
N ALA A 222 -9.46 23.24 16.00
CA ALA A 222 -9.74 22.95 17.39
C ALA A 222 -8.88 23.79 18.34
N LEU A 223 -7.60 24.00 18.01
CA LEU A 223 -6.67 24.84 18.76
C LEU A 223 -7.03 26.32 18.71
N GLU A 224 -7.58 26.80 17.59
CA GLU A 224 -8.11 28.16 17.46
C GLU A 224 -9.44 28.36 18.20
N GLY A 225 -10.07 27.29 18.68
CA GLY A 225 -11.40 27.33 19.29
C GLY A 225 -12.54 27.43 18.25
N ASN A 226 -12.20 27.39 16.96
CA ASN A 226 -13.16 27.43 15.87
C ASN A 226 -13.91 26.09 15.78
N GLN A 227 -15.22 26.18 15.52
CA GLN A 227 -15.97 25.00 15.09
C GLN A 227 -15.68 24.79 13.61
N THR A 228 -15.17 23.60 13.27
CA THR A 228 -15.13 23.15 11.88
C THR A 228 -16.58 23.13 11.37
N PRO A 229 -16.93 23.90 10.32
CA PRO A 229 -18.28 23.90 9.79
C PRO A 229 -18.60 22.48 9.30
N ARG A 230 -19.53 21.82 9.99
CA ARG A 230 -20.14 20.56 9.54
C ARG A 230 -21.44 20.88 8.83
N ASP A 231 -21.72 20.16 7.75
CA ASP A 231 -23.01 20.28 7.11
C ASP A 231 -24.11 19.68 8.00
N LYS A 232 -25.39 19.93 7.63
CA LYS A 232 -26.55 19.40 8.37
C LYS A 232 -26.59 17.86 8.41
N SER A 233 -25.83 17.18 7.55
CA SER A 233 -25.71 15.72 7.53
C SER A 233 -24.61 15.20 8.47
N GLY A 234 -23.92 16.10 9.19
CA GLY A 234 -22.79 15.76 10.05
C GLY A 234 -21.55 15.35 9.26
N LYS A 235 -21.60 15.38 7.93
CA LYS A 235 -20.43 15.23 7.08
C LYS A 235 -19.69 16.56 7.09
N LYS A 236 -18.36 16.47 7.13
CA LYS A 236 -17.59 17.65 6.77
C LYS A 236 -17.94 17.99 5.33
N GLN A 237 -18.17 19.27 5.10
CA GLN A 237 -18.28 19.79 3.75
C GLN A 237 -16.90 19.57 3.14
N THR A 238 -16.69 18.43 2.48
CA THR A 238 -15.45 18.14 1.77
C THR A 238 -15.26 19.30 0.83
N ARG A 239 -14.19 20.08 1.05
CA ARG A 239 -13.83 21.18 0.19
C ARG A 239 -13.94 20.64 -1.24
N PRO A 240 -14.77 21.23 -2.12
CA PRO A 240 -15.00 20.66 -3.43
C PRO A 240 -13.65 20.38 -4.05
N LEU A 241 -13.39 19.09 -4.37
CA LEU A 241 -12.18 18.68 -5.06
C LEU A 241 -12.01 19.68 -6.21
N PRO A 242 -10.85 20.35 -6.33
CA PRO A 242 -10.64 21.29 -7.41
C PRO A 242 -11.01 20.56 -8.69
N SER A 243 -12.03 21.06 -9.40
CA SER A 243 -12.53 20.41 -10.61
C SER A 243 -11.32 20.07 -11.46
N PRO A 244 -11.18 18.80 -11.90
CA PRO A 244 -10.02 18.41 -12.70
C PRO A 244 -9.88 19.44 -13.81
N ALA A 245 -8.71 20.08 -13.89
CA ALA A 245 -8.46 21.11 -14.89
C ALA A 245 -8.92 20.54 -16.24
N PRO A 246 -9.77 21.26 -17.00
CA PRO A 246 -10.26 20.75 -18.26
C PRO A 246 -9.06 20.28 -19.07
N PRO A 247 -9.12 19.07 -19.66
CA PRO A 247 -7.99 18.54 -20.42
C PRO A 247 -7.58 19.62 -21.40
N ALA A 248 -6.31 20.01 -21.35
CA ALA A 248 -5.75 21.01 -22.25
C ALA A 248 -6.12 20.58 -23.66
N SER A 249 -7.08 21.29 -24.26
CA SER A 249 -7.53 21.01 -25.61
C SER A 249 -6.32 21.22 -26.50
N GLU A 250 -5.74 20.14 -26.99
CA GLU A 250 -4.82 20.16 -28.12
C GLU A 250 -5.50 20.98 -29.22
N ALA A 251 -4.96 22.17 -29.45
CA ALA A 251 -5.31 22.98 -30.60
C ALA A 251 -4.94 22.16 -31.84
N LYS A 252 -5.97 21.54 -32.43
CA LYS A 252 -5.91 20.97 -33.78
C LYS A 252 -5.54 22.09 -34.73
N GLU A 253 -4.29 22.08 -35.17
CA GLU A 253 -3.80 22.84 -36.31
C GLU A 253 -4.43 22.21 -37.57
N GLU A 254 -5.45 22.88 -38.12
CA GLU A 254 -6.08 22.54 -39.40
C GLU A 254 -5.10 22.81 -40.56
N ALA A 255 -4.25 21.83 -40.89
CA ALA A 255 -3.55 21.80 -42.16
C ALA A 255 -4.46 21.17 -43.24
N LYS A 256 -5.20 22.04 -43.90
CA LYS A 256 -5.98 21.79 -45.12
C LYS A 256 -5.05 21.25 -46.22
N LYS A 257 -5.22 19.99 -46.64
CA LYS A 257 -4.60 19.47 -47.88
C LYS A 257 -5.57 18.60 -48.66
N GLU A 258 -5.56 18.89 -49.96
CA GLU A 258 -6.47 18.50 -51.03
C GLU A 258 -6.67 16.98 -51.21
N GLU A 259 -7.88 16.62 -51.65
CA GLU A 259 -8.15 15.35 -52.32
C GLU A 259 -7.29 15.20 -53.59
N PRO A 260 -6.94 13.97 -54.02
CA PRO A 260 -7.80 13.33 -55.02
C PRO A 260 -7.88 11.78 -54.98
N LYS A 261 -9.08 11.29 -55.35
CA LYS A 261 -9.39 10.18 -56.30
C LYS A 261 -8.79 8.77 -56.10
N SER A 262 -9.70 7.86 -55.75
CA SER A 262 -10.02 6.56 -56.40
C SER A 262 -8.96 5.77 -57.19
N SER A 263 -8.68 4.53 -56.76
CA SER A 263 -8.69 3.28 -57.56
C SER A 263 -8.22 2.13 -56.64
N LYS A 264 -8.99 1.07 -56.37
CA LYS A 264 -9.39 -0.09 -57.20
C LYS A 264 -8.20 -0.95 -57.67
N SER A 265 -7.86 -1.99 -56.90
CA SER A 265 -7.50 -3.36 -57.34
C SER A 265 -7.25 -4.21 -56.08
N SER A 266 -7.97 -5.29 -55.77
CA SER A 266 -8.03 -6.62 -56.40
C SER A 266 -6.66 -7.31 -56.54
N GLY A 267 -6.38 -8.32 -55.70
CA GLY A 267 -5.51 -9.42 -56.13
C GLY A 267 -4.67 -10.14 -55.07
N LYS A 268 -4.99 -11.42 -54.87
CA LYS A 268 -4.07 -12.57 -54.70
C LYS A 268 -3.30 -12.80 -53.39
N LYS A 269 -3.89 -13.72 -52.60
CA LYS A 269 -3.33 -14.93 -51.95
C LYS A 269 -2.23 -15.66 -52.79
N PRO A 270 -1.59 -16.74 -52.29
CA PRO A 270 -0.58 -16.91 -51.22
C PRO A 270 0.78 -17.48 -51.74
N SER A 271 1.84 -17.48 -50.93
CA SER A 271 3.00 -18.38 -51.14
C SER A 271 3.84 -18.65 -49.87
N LYS A 272 3.72 -19.89 -49.36
CA LYS A 272 4.85 -20.75 -48.92
C LYS A 272 5.49 -21.36 -50.20
N PRO A 273 6.66 -22.05 -50.22
CA PRO A 273 7.42 -22.70 -49.14
C PRO A 273 8.97 -22.58 -49.22
N SER A 274 9.69 -23.09 -48.21
CA SER A 274 11.00 -23.81 -48.27
C SER A 274 11.60 -23.75 -46.85
N SER A 275 11.76 -24.78 -46.01
CA SER A 275 12.46 -26.08 -46.11
C SER A 275 13.94 -25.99 -46.46
N GLU A 276 14.79 -25.69 -45.47
CA GLU A 276 16.21 -26.07 -45.54
C GLU A 276 16.74 -26.59 -44.19
N LYS A 277 17.12 -27.88 -44.24
CA LYS A 277 18.17 -28.65 -43.53
C LYS A 277 18.53 -28.23 -42.09
N ALA A 278 18.31 -29.06 -41.09
CA ALA A 278 19.06 -30.30 -40.78
C ALA A 278 20.57 -30.05 -40.64
N ASP A 279 21.01 -29.76 -39.42
CA ASP A 279 22.33 -30.15 -38.94
C ASP A 279 22.26 -30.75 -37.54
N LYS A 280 23.10 -31.78 -37.37
CA LYS A 280 23.15 -32.78 -36.30
C LYS A 280 23.77 -32.22 -35.00
N PRO A 281 23.65 -32.95 -33.86
CA PRO A 281 23.97 -32.48 -32.53
C PRO A 281 25.45 -32.66 -32.19
N GLU A 282 26.05 -31.68 -31.52
CA GLU A 282 27.33 -31.85 -30.84
C GLU A 282 27.16 -31.73 -29.31
N LYS A 283 27.49 -32.86 -28.67
CA LYS A 283 28.22 -32.98 -27.40
C LYS A 283 27.59 -32.43 -26.13
N SER A 284 27.03 -33.38 -25.39
CA SER A 284 26.84 -33.37 -23.95
C SER A 284 28.12 -32.97 -23.20
N GLU A 285 28.14 -31.77 -22.64
CA GLU A 285 29.03 -31.43 -21.52
C GLU A 285 28.44 -31.96 -20.19
N LYS A 286 29.35 -32.56 -19.45
CA LYS A 286 29.19 -33.27 -18.20
C LYS A 286 29.00 -32.25 -17.07
N PRO A 287 28.01 -32.39 -16.17
CA PRO A 287 27.92 -31.49 -15.02
C PRO A 287 29.10 -31.72 -14.09
N GLU A 288 29.92 -30.69 -13.92
CA GLU A 288 30.95 -30.62 -12.88
C GLU A 288 30.28 -30.69 -11.50
N LYS A 289 30.84 -31.52 -10.62
CA LYS A 289 30.44 -31.62 -9.23
C LYS A 289 30.67 -30.27 -8.54
N PRO A 290 29.71 -29.75 -7.75
CA PRO A 290 29.96 -28.57 -6.93
C PRO A 290 31.06 -28.88 -5.91
N ALA A 291 32.06 -27.98 -5.88
CA ALA A 291 33.15 -27.99 -4.91
C ALA A 291 32.58 -27.95 -3.48
N SER A 292 33.14 -28.79 -2.62
CA SER A 292 32.88 -28.80 -1.18
C SER A 292 33.11 -27.42 -0.55
N PRO A 293 32.23 -26.96 0.36
CA PRO A 293 32.42 -25.68 1.04
C PRO A 293 33.69 -25.70 1.90
N PRO A 294 34.41 -24.56 2.01
CA PRO A 294 35.61 -24.47 2.83
C PRO A 294 35.29 -24.70 4.32
N PRO A 295 36.22 -25.30 5.09
CA PRO A 295 36.03 -25.52 6.51
C PRO A 295 35.85 -24.20 7.26
N LYS A 296 34.89 -24.16 8.18
CA LYS A 296 34.64 -23.03 9.07
C LYS A 296 35.91 -22.72 9.88
N PRO A 297 36.28 -21.43 10.06
CA PRO A 297 37.35 -21.06 10.97
C PRO A 297 36.96 -21.47 12.40
N ALA A 298 37.93 -22.03 13.11
CA ALA A 298 37.80 -22.44 14.50
C ALA A 298 37.47 -21.24 15.39
N ASP A 299 36.55 -21.44 16.34
CA ASP A 299 36.17 -20.47 17.35
C ASP A 299 37.42 -19.99 18.13
N GLU A 300 37.81 -18.74 17.92
CA GLU A 300 38.74 -18.04 18.80
C GLU A 300 38.06 -17.83 20.15
N VAL A 301 38.54 -18.59 21.13
CA VAL A 301 38.20 -18.50 22.54
C VAL A 301 38.57 -17.10 23.04
N PHE A 302 37.57 -16.25 23.23
CA PHE A 302 37.71 -14.98 23.93
C PHE A 302 37.92 -15.27 25.42
N ASN A 303 39.15 -15.08 25.91
CA ASN A 303 39.45 -15.11 27.34
C ASN A 303 39.12 -13.74 27.97
N PRO A 304 38.51 -13.72 29.17
CA PRO A 304 37.92 -12.53 29.80
C PRO A 304 38.94 -11.48 30.25
#